data_AF-A0A8E2DMJ9-F1
#
_entry.id   AF-A0A8E2DMJ9-F1
#
_cell.length_a   1.000
_cell.length_b   1.000
_cell.length_c   1.000
_cell.angle_alpha   90.00
_cell.angle_beta   90.00
_cell.angle_gamma   90.00
#
_symmetry.space_group_name_H-M   'P 1'
#
loop_
_entity.id
_entity.type
_entity.pdbx_description
1 polymer ?
#
loop_
_entity_poly.entity_id
_entity_poly.type
_entity_poly.pdbx_seq_one_letter_code
_entity_poly.pdbx_strand_id
1 'polypeptide(L)'
;MLSLSTQFPAVPDACMKFVAQPRTQDEVQTLAEYMKSSWRSCRCDMWNPLVSQLHVFAASNPDARAHDDPLWGFLDIIAPVLAECVPLLESDMRKLSSANQRAAASGGPTTWPMDINAVFPFGPEQSFKAVLAWVDVFNGPYLFKLINSVSNLLGSHVSRRIVVSSPNVCLAFARRTREIIEVWSENPGSPSAAYQGTKDLFHCSMFLSPFMSADDSELRQFTSQTARDDAPLALVCDQVVKFLDKHESAIPPFPGRAECLEVVGPTFMSVGGRFLALLKLPAHQLRKYDPKLVFISQHPSFSPSSPFYTIYTHLMTLRLDGVCGARGCTVTTASTGKKFSLCSSCGLLPYCSKSCQKNGWKDELAPHRSFCKKMRTFSDLALRSGKVDISNPGDFAERCKSAGVPETLAREISEHLRTILSPAPVQNA
;
A
#
# COMPACT_ATOMS: atom_id res chain seq x y z
N MET A 1 21.56 2.27 -3.74
CA MET A 1 20.48 3.25 -4.06
C MET A 1 20.51 4.50 -3.19
N LEU A 2 20.76 4.43 -1.87
CA LEU A 2 20.94 5.62 -1.00
C LEU A 2 21.94 6.66 -1.55
N SER A 3 22.95 6.21 -2.29
CA SER A 3 23.90 7.08 -2.99
C SER A 3 23.21 8.04 -3.99
N LEU A 4 22.22 7.58 -4.74
CA LEU A 4 21.62 8.37 -5.83
C LEU A 4 20.70 9.49 -5.29
N SER A 5 19.89 9.21 -4.28
CA SER A 5 19.02 10.19 -3.64
C SER A 5 19.78 11.32 -2.94
N THR A 6 21.01 11.05 -2.48
CA THR A 6 21.84 12.04 -1.79
C THR A 6 22.81 12.75 -2.74
N GLN A 7 23.41 12.04 -3.70
CA GLN A 7 24.36 12.63 -4.64
C GLN A 7 23.67 13.39 -5.78
N PHE A 8 22.51 12.92 -6.22
CA PHE A 8 21.79 13.47 -7.38
C PHE A 8 20.30 13.65 -7.08
N PRO A 9 19.91 14.44 -6.06
CA PRO A 9 18.51 14.57 -5.63
C PRO A 9 17.57 15.10 -6.73
N ALA A 10 18.09 15.81 -7.74
CA ALA A 10 17.32 16.27 -8.89
C ALA A 10 16.84 15.14 -9.82
N VAL A 11 17.55 14.00 -9.86
CA VAL A 11 17.20 12.85 -10.70
C VAL A 11 15.91 12.18 -10.23
N PRO A 12 15.79 11.68 -8.97
CA PRO A 12 14.55 11.09 -8.49
C PRO A 12 13.42 12.13 -8.41
N ASP A 13 13.72 13.41 -8.21
CA ASP A 13 12.72 14.48 -8.32
C ASP A 13 12.10 14.57 -9.72
N ALA A 14 12.92 14.56 -10.77
CA ALA A 14 12.47 14.54 -12.15
C ALA A 14 11.72 13.23 -12.48
N CYS A 15 12.22 12.08 -12.01
CA CYS A 15 11.54 10.80 -12.17
C CYS A 15 10.17 10.79 -11.48
N MET A 16 10.05 11.34 -10.27
CA MET A 16 8.79 11.41 -9.55
C MET A 16 7.81 12.34 -10.25
N LYS A 17 8.25 13.52 -10.71
CA LYS A 17 7.44 14.40 -11.57
C LYS A 17 6.98 13.70 -12.83
N PHE A 18 7.85 12.91 -13.46
CA PHE A 18 7.48 12.13 -14.63
C PHE A 18 6.36 11.14 -14.31
N VAL A 19 6.51 10.27 -13.30
CA VAL A 19 5.49 9.24 -13.00
C VAL A 19 4.21 9.82 -12.39
N ALA A 20 4.30 10.95 -11.68
CA ALA A 20 3.17 11.60 -11.03
C ALA A 20 2.45 12.63 -11.91
N GLN A 21 2.94 12.90 -13.12
CA GLN A 21 2.28 13.78 -14.06
C GLN A 21 1.02 13.09 -14.62
N PRO A 22 -0.17 13.71 -14.49
CA PRO A 22 -1.40 13.18 -15.08
C PRO A 22 -1.25 13.07 -16.59
N ARG A 23 -1.60 11.92 -17.15
CA ARG A 23 -1.61 11.68 -18.60
C ARG A 23 -2.88 10.95 -19.00
N THR A 24 -3.37 11.27 -20.18
CA THR A 24 -4.35 10.49 -20.92
C THR A 24 -3.69 9.25 -21.53
N GLN A 25 -4.49 8.27 -21.94
CA GLN A 25 -3.97 7.08 -22.64
C GLN A 25 -3.26 7.47 -23.95
N ASP A 26 -3.82 8.42 -24.71
CA ASP A 26 -3.24 8.93 -25.96
C ASP A 26 -1.87 9.59 -25.74
N GLU A 27 -1.69 10.35 -24.66
CA GLU A 27 -0.40 10.95 -24.31
C GLU A 27 0.64 9.88 -23.94
N VAL A 28 0.24 8.82 -23.23
CA VAL A 28 1.15 7.71 -22.91
C VAL A 28 1.53 6.95 -24.18
N GLN A 29 0.58 6.69 -25.07
CA GLN A 29 0.88 6.05 -26.36
C GLN A 29 1.81 6.92 -27.22
N THR A 30 1.52 8.21 -27.33
CA THR A 30 2.37 9.16 -28.06
C THR A 30 3.79 9.21 -27.49
N LEU A 31 3.91 9.19 -26.15
CA LEU A 31 5.21 9.13 -25.48
C LEU A 31 5.95 7.83 -25.80
N ALA A 32 5.28 6.69 -25.76
CA ALA A 32 5.86 5.39 -26.09
C ALA A 32 6.36 5.35 -27.55
N GLU A 33 5.54 5.83 -28.48
CA GLU A 33 5.90 5.91 -29.91
C GLU A 33 7.08 6.85 -30.13
N TYR A 34 7.08 8.02 -29.50
CA TYR A 34 8.18 8.99 -29.58
C TYR A 34 9.49 8.43 -28.99
N MET A 35 9.42 7.75 -27.84
CA MET A 35 10.58 7.09 -27.25
C MET A 35 11.09 6.00 -28.18
N LYS A 36 10.20 5.18 -28.75
CA LYS A 36 10.55 4.11 -29.70
C LYS A 36 11.21 4.64 -30.97
N SER A 37 10.71 5.74 -31.54
CA SER A 37 11.32 6.37 -32.73
C SER A 37 12.69 6.97 -32.41
N SER A 38 12.83 7.61 -31.25
CA SER A 38 14.07 8.26 -30.82
C SER A 38 15.15 7.26 -30.39
N TRP A 39 14.75 6.12 -29.84
CA TRP A 39 15.64 5.07 -29.34
C TRP A 39 16.46 4.39 -30.44
N ARG A 40 15.97 4.40 -31.69
CA ARG A 40 16.68 3.81 -32.84
C ARG A 40 17.98 4.53 -33.21
N SER A 41 18.22 5.72 -32.68
CA SER A 41 19.49 6.44 -32.87
C SER A 41 20.03 6.88 -31.51
N CYS A 42 20.84 6.03 -30.88
CA CYS A 42 21.60 6.45 -29.70
C CYS A 42 22.57 7.58 -30.11
N ARG A 43 22.44 8.73 -29.46
CA ARG A 43 23.36 9.89 -29.61
C ARG A 43 24.24 10.08 -28.39
N CYS A 44 24.30 9.09 -27.51
CA CYS A 44 25.11 9.16 -26.31
C CYS A 44 26.59 9.22 -26.69
N ASP A 45 27.37 9.97 -25.90
CA ASP A 45 28.82 10.00 -26.06
C ASP A 45 29.43 8.69 -25.56
N MET A 46 29.59 7.72 -26.48
CA MET A 46 30.17 6.41 -26.17
C MET A 46 31.67 6.49 -25.79
N TRP A 47 32.31 7.65 -25.95
CA TRP A 47 33.66 7.90 -25.44
C TRP A 47 33.67 8.12 -23.93
N ASN A 48 32.53 8.52 -23.34
CA ASN A 48 32.38 8.56 -21.90
C ASN A 48 32.32 7.12 -21.35
N PRO A 49 33.28 6.68 -20.52
CA PRO A 49 33.35 5.29 -20.04
C PRO A 49 32.10 4.85 -19.26
N LEU A 50 31.48 5.77 -18.51
CA LEU A 50 30.25 5.48 -17.76
C LEU A 50 29.09 5.21 -18.71
N VAL A 51 28.92 6.05 -19.73
CA VAL A 51 27.89 5.88 -20.75
C VAL A 51 28.07 4.55 -21.49
N SER A 52 29.30 4.26 -21.94
CA SER A 52 29.61 3.00 -22.61
C SER A 52 29.32 1.77 -21.73
N GLN A 53 29.72 1.80 -20.46
CA GLN A 53 29.41 0.73 -19.50
C GLN A 53 27.90 0.56 -19.28
N LEU A 54 27.13 1.66 -19.18
CA LEU A 54 25.68 1.60 -19.05
C LEU A 54 25.03 0.97 -20.29
N HIS A 55 25.55 1.24 -21.48
CA HIS A 55 25.09 0.60 -22.71
C HIS A 55 25.41 -0.90 -22.77
N VAL A 56 26.60 -1.31 -22.32
CA VAL A 56 26.96 -2.73 -22.20
C VAL A 56 26.06 -3.44 -21.18
N PHE A 57 25.84 -2.83 -20.02
CA PHE A 57 24.94 -3.36 -19.00
C PHE A 57 23.51 -3.48 -19.53
N ALA A 58 22.98 -2.44 -20.18
CA ALA A 58 21.65 -2.45 -20.78
C ALA A 58 21.53 -3.52 -21.86
N ALA A 59 22.52 -3.68 -22.73
CA ALA A 59 22.54 -4.74 -23.76
C ALA A 59 22.63 -6.16 -23.18
N SER A 60 23.10 -6.31 -21.94
CA SER A 60 23.14 -7.58 -21.22
C SER A 60 21.86 -7.87 -20.43
N ASN A 61 20.87 -6.97 -20.44
CA ASN A 61 19.61 -7.19 -19.76
C ASN A 61 18.84 -8.33 -20.47
N PRO A 62 18.52 -9.43 -19.78
CA PRO A 62 17.87 -10.58 -20.39
C PRO A 62 16.43 -10.31 -20.83
N ASP A 63 15.79 -9.23 -20.36
CA ASP A 63 14.42 -8.90 -20.75
C ASP A 63 14.38 -8.20 -22.12
N ALA A 64 14.17 -8.98 -23.18
CA ALA A 64 13.99 -8.48 -24.54
C ALA A 64 12.92 -7.39 -24.64
N ARG A 65 11.92 -7.39 -23.73
CA ARG A 65 10.86 -6.39 -23.72
C ARG A 65 11.37 -4.99 -23.47
N ALA A 66 12.38 -4.82 -22.62
CA ALA A 66 12.98 -3.51 -22.36
C ALA A 66 13.66 -2.92 -23.61
N HIS A 67 14.08 -3.76 -24.55
CA HIS A 67 14.66 -3.33 -25.83
C HIS A 67 13.60 -2.96 -26.87
N ASP A 68 12.47 -3.67 -26.89
CA ASP A 68 11.39 -3.46 -27.84
C ASP A 68 10.41 -2.33 -27.42
N ASP A 69 10.37 -2.03 -26.13
CA ASP A 69 9.56 -0.99 -25.49
C ASP A 69 10.43 -0.11 -24.57
N PRO A 70 11.02 0.98 -25.10
CA PRO A 70 11.89 1.85 -24.32
C PRO A 70 11.18 2.58 -23.16
N LEU A 71 9.87 2.80 -23.26
CA LEU A 71 9.10 3.40 -22.16
C LEU A 71 8.99 2.38 -21.02
N TRP A 72 8.69 1.13 -21.33
CA TRP A 72 8.66 0.05 -20.35
C TRP A 72 10.03 -0.12 -19.68
N GLY A 73 11.12 -0.20 -20.47
CA GLY A 73 12.47 -0.31 -19.94
C GLY A 73 12.87 0.87 -19.05
N PHE A 74 12.45 2.08 -19.41
CA PHE A 74 12.66 3.27 -18.57
C PHE A 74 11.89 3.16 -17.24
N LEU A 75 10.63 2.74 -17.27
CA LEU A 75 9.81 2.54 -16.07
C LEU A 75 10.37 1.44 -15.16
N ASP A 76 10.90 0.37 -15.75
CA ASP A 76 11.54 -0.73 -15.02
C ASP A 76 12.81 -0.29 -14.27
N ILE A 77 13.46 0.77 -14.72
CA ILE A 77 14.60 1.39 -14.02
C ILE A 77 14.13 2.37 -12.95
N ILE A 78 13.21 3.29 -13.28
CA ILE A 78 12.88 4.38 -12.35
C ILE A 78 11.94 3.93 -11.22
N ALA A 79 11.03 2.98 -11.46
CA ALA A 79 10.09 2.54 -10.43
C ALA A 79 10.79 1.91 -9.21
N PRO A 80 11.79 1.00 -9.37
CA PRO A 80 12.58 0.52 -8.24
C PRO A 80 13.33 1.63 -7.51
N VAL A 81 13.96 2.55 -8.25
CA VAL A 81 14.69 3.67 -7.65
C VAL A 81 13.78 4.51 -6.77
N LEU A 82 12.61 4.91 -7.30
CA LEU A 82 11.62 5.66 -6.54
C LEU A 82 11.07 4.85 -5.36
N ALA A 83 10.75 3.57 -5.57
CA ALA A 83 10.22 2.70 -4.52
C ALA A 83 11.17 2.53 -3.33
N GLU A 84 12.49 2.55 -3.55
CA GLU A 84 13.48 2.53 -2.47
C GLU A 84 13.74 3.90 -1.84
N CYS A 85 13.52 5.00 -2.58
CA CYS A 85 13.78 6.35 -2.07
C CYS A 85 12.59 6.93 -1.30
N VAL A 86 11.36 6.56 -1.66
CA VAL A 86 10.15 7.05 -0.98
C VAL A 86 9.94 6.29 0.34
N PRO A 87 9.93 6.96 1.50
CA PRO A 87 9.70 6.30 2.78
C PRO A 87 8.36 5.59 2.83
N LEU A 88 8.34 4.36 3.38
CA LEU A 88 7.12 3.56 3.53
C LEU A 88 6.15 4.11 4.58
N LEU A 89 6.66 4.85 5.57
CA LEU A 89 5.90 5.38 6.69
C LEU A 89 5.99 6.91 6.72
N GLU A 90 4.86 7.56 7.00
CA GLU A 90 4.79 9.02 7.12
C GLU A 90 5.70 9.55 8.25
N SER A 91 5.89 8.78 9.33
CA SER A 91 6.82 9.15 10.40
C SER A 91 8.26 9.24 9.93
N ASP A 92 8.66 8.39 8.98
CA ASP A 92 10.02 8.39 8.45
C ASP A 92 10.19 9.51 7.42
N MET A 93 9.15 9.82 6.65
CA MET A 93 9.11 11.02 5.81
C MET A 93 9.31 12.30 6.65
N ARG A 94 8.63 12.44 7.80
CA ARG A 94 8.84 13.60 8.70
C ARG A 94 10.27 13.68 9.25
N LYS A 95 10.85 12.55 9.66
CA LYS A 95 12.24 12.50 10.13
C LYS A 95 13.20 12.93 9.03
N LEU A 96 13.00 12.42 7.81
CA LEU A 96 13.78 12.76 6.63
C LEU A 96 13.67 14.25 6.30
N SER A 97 12.45 14.81 6.23
CA SER A 97 12.26 16.25 6.00
C SER A 97 12.93 17.12 7.05
N SER A 98 12.82 16.74 8.33
CA SER A 98 13.48 17.47 9.41
C SER A 98 15.01 17.39 9.30
N ALA A 99 15.55 16.25 8.87
CA ALA A 99 16.99 16.08 8.63
C ALA A 99 17.46 16.92 7.43
N ASN A 100 16.71 16.93 6.34
CA ASN A 100 16.99 17.75 5.16
C ASN A 100 16.94 19.24 5.48
N GLN A 101 15.97 19.70 6.27
CA GLN A 101 15.90 21.10 6.71
C GLN A 101 17.13 21.50 7.52
N ARG A 102 17.61 20.65 8.43
CA ARG A 102 18.84 20.90 9.19
C ARG A 102 20.07 20.91 8.29
N ALA A 103 20.19 19.93 7.39
CA ALA A 103 21.30 19.86 6.44
C ALA A 103 21.34 21.09 5.54
N ALA A 104 20.20 21.51 4.97
CA ALA A 104 20.10 22.71 4.16
C ALA A 104 20.49 23.99 4.94
N ALA A 105 20.04 24.11 6.20
CA ALA A 105 20.40 25.24 7.06
C ALA A 105 21.90 25.30 7.38
N SER A 106 22.59 24.16 7.40
CA SER A 106 24.04 24.08 7.60
C SER A 106 24.85 24.02 6.29
N GLY A 107 24.23 24.21 5.12
CA GLY A 107 24.89 24.07 3.82
C GLY A 107 25.39 22.64 3.51
N GLY A 108 24.86 21.64 4.21
CA GLY A 108 25.18 20.22 4.02
C GLY A 108 24.35 19.55 2.92
N PRO A 109 24.74 18.33 2.50
CA PRO A 109 24.01 17.58 1.47
C PRO A 109 22.62 17.17 1.96
N THR A 110 21.63 17.28 1.07
CA THR A 110 20.26 16.84 1.32
C THR A 110 19.96 15.52 0.63
N THR A 111 18.94 14.80 1.08
CA THR A 111 18.51 13.53 0.49
C THR A 111 17.10 13.64 -0.06
N TRP A 112 16.87 13.21 -1.30
CA TRP A 112 15.52 13.14 -1.86
C TRP A 112 14.72 11.96 -1.25
N PRO A 113 13.41 12.12 -0.94
CA PRO A 113 12.61 13.33 -1.10
C PRO A 113 12.92 14.39 -0.04
N MET A 114 12.97 15.65 -0.48
CA MET A 114 13.20 16.81 0.42
C MET A 114 12.10 16.91 1.47
N ASP A 115 10.87 16.85 1.00
CA ASP A 115 9.66 16.83 1.80
C ASP A 115 8.56 16.05 1.08
N ILE A 116 7.35 16.07 1.64
CA ILE A 116 6.20 15.36 1.07
C ILE A 116 5.78 15.91 -0.30
N ASN A 117 6.06 17.19 -0.62
CA ASN A 117 5.72 17.78 -1.90
C ASN A 117 6.61 17.25 -3.03
N ALA A 118 7.85 16.85 -2.72
CA ALA A 118 8.71 16.15 -3.69
C ALA A 118 8.11 14.79 -4.11
N VAL A 119 7.34 14.13 -3.24
CA VAL A 119 6.59 12.91 -3.58
C VAL A 119 5.28 13.22 -4.30
N PHE A 120 4.65 14.37 -4.00
CA PHE A 120 3.36 14.78 -4.57
C PHE A 120 3.46 16.10 -5.36
N PRO A 121 4.22 16.15 -6.47
CA PRO A 121 4.49 17.40 -7.18
C PRO A 121 3.24 18.07 -7.79
N PHE A 122 2.14 17.34 -7.95
CA PHE A 122 0.87 17.82 -8.49
C PHE A 122 -0.27 17.77 -7.45
N GLY A 123 0.08 17.67 -6.17
CA GLY A 123 -0.85 17.48 -5.08
C GLY A 123 -1.13 15.99 -4.78
N PRO A 124 -1.52 15.65 -3.52
CA PRO A 124 -1.47 14.27 -3.04
C PRO A 124 -2.32 13.29 -3.85
N GLU A 125 -3.61 13.60 -4.05
CA GLU A 125 -4.51 12.72 -4.80
C GLU A 125 -4.16 12.61 -6.28
N GLN A 126 -3.84 13.73 -6.92
CA GLN A 126 -3.59 13.78 -8.37
C GLN A 126 -2.29 13.04 -8.72
N SER A 127 -1.24 13.25 -7.93
CA SER A 127 0.03 12.51 -8.08
C SER A 127 -0.16 11.02 -7.82
N PHE A 128 -0.94 10.62 -6.81
CA PHE A 128 -1.22 9.20 -6.57
C PHE A 128 -2.02 8.56 -7.71
N LYS A 129 -3.08 9.23 -8.22
CA LYS A 129 -3.84 8.76 -9.38
C LYS A 129 -2.95 8.57 -10.61
N ALA A 130 -2.02 9.49 -10.87
CA ALA A 130 -1.07 9.38 -11.97
C ALA A 130 -0.10 8.20 -11.79
N VAL A 131 0.46 8.01 -10.59
CA VAL A 131 1.30 6.83 -10.29
C VAL A 131 0.51 5.53 -10.50
N LEU A 132 -0.74 5.49 -10.03
CA LEU A 132 -1.62 4.33 -10.16
C LEU A 132 -1.97 4.03 -11.61
N ALA A 133 -2.17 5.05 -12.46
CA ALA A 133 -2.51 4.88 -13.87
C ALA A 133 -1.44 4.11 -14.67
N TRP A 134 -0.19 4.10 -14.20
CA TRP A 134 0.87 3.33 -14.85
C TRP A 134 0.64 1.82 -14.83
N VAL A 135 -0.24 1.28 -13.98
CA VAL A 135 -0.56 -0.16 -13.98
C VAL A 135 -1.14 -0.66 -15.32
N ASP A 136 -1.69 0.25 -16.13
CA ASP A 136 -2.26 -0.05 -17.45
C ASP A 136 -1.17 -0.27 -18.51
N VAL A 137 0.03 0.26 -18.26
CA VAL A 137 1.12 0.34 -19.22
C VAL A 137 2.32 -0.50 -18.76
N PHE A 138 2.58 -0.47 -17.45
CA PHE A 138 3.70 -1.09 -16.78
C PHE A 138 3.20 -1.89 -15.58
N ASN A 139 3.35 -3.20 -15.64
CA ASN A 139 2.94 -4.12 -14.57
C ASN A 139 4.14 -4.67 -13.78
N GLY A 140 5.27 -3.96 -13.75
CA GLY A 140 6.46 -4.39 -13.01
C GLY A 140 6.20 -4.46 -11.49
N PRO A 141 6.69 -5.48 -10.77
CA PRO A 141 6.42 -5.67 -9.33
C PRO A 141 6.81 -4.47 -8.47
N TYR A 142 7.89 -3.77 -8.81
CA TYR A 142 8.32 -2.56 -8.10
C TYR A 142 7.32 -1.40 -8.20
N LEU A 143 6.47 -1.35 -9.23
CA LEU A 143 5.39 -0.35 -9.28
C LEU A 143 4.41 -0.56 -8.11
N PHE A 144 4.09 -1.81 -7.75
CA PHE A 144 3.22 -2.11 -6.61
C PHE A 144 3.83 -1.67 -5.27
N LYS A 145 5.15 -1.82 -5.11
CA LYS A 145 5.87 -1.25 -3.96
C LYS A 145 5.80 0.28 -3.96
N LEU A 146 6.04 0.93 -5.10
CA LEU A 146 5.94 2.39 -5.20
C LEU A 146 4.53 2.89 -4.89
N ILE A 147 3.50 2.26 -5.46
CA ILE A 147 2.09 2.54 -5.17
C ILE A 147 1.83 2.42 -3.67
N ASN A 148 2.31 1.35 -3.01
CA ASN A 148 2.16 1.19 -1.56
C ASN A 148 2.86 2.32 -0.78
N SER A 149 4.11 2.66 -1.11
CA SER A 149 4.85 3.76 -0.46
C SER A 149 4.10 5.09 -0.58
N VAL A 150 3.67 5.45 -1.79
CA VAL A 150 2.94 6.70 -2.05
C VAL A 150 1.55 6.67 -1.39
N SER A 151 0.87 5.51 -1.41
CA SER A 151 -0.40 5.27 -0.72
C SER A 151 -0.30 5.53 0.78
N ASN A 152 0.74 5.03 1.42
CA ASN A 152 0.94 5.22 2.86
C ASN A 152 1.21 6.68 3.23
N LEU A 153 1.94 7.42 2.38
CA LEU A 153 2.17 8.85 2.58
C LEU A 153 0.91 9.70 2.32
N LEU A 154 0.05 9.27 1.40
CA LEU A 154 -1.26 9.89 1.16
C LEU A 154 -2.24 9.61 2.32
N GLY A 155 -2.08 8.45 2.96
CA GLY A 155 -2.97 7.89 3.96
C GLY A 155 -3.84 6.78 3.37
N SER A 156 -3.78 5.59 3.97
CA SER A 156 -4.39 4.36 3.44
C SER A 156 -5.89 4.51 3.15
N HIS A 157 -6.62 5.27 3.97
CA HIS A 157 -8.06 5.52 3.76
C HIS A 157 -8.37 6.32 2.48
N VAL A 158 -7.52 7.26 2.05
CA VAL A 158 -7.73 8.02 0.79
C VAL A 158 -7.27 7.18 -0.39
N SER A 159 -6.05 6.65 -0.31
CA SER A 159 -5.46 5.87 -1.40
C SER A 159 -6.27 4.62 -1.72
N ARG A 160 -6.78 3.90 -0.71
CA ARG A 160 -7.61 2.71 -0.89
C ARG A 160 -8.85 3.01 -1.73
N ARG A 161 -9.54 4.12 -1.51
CA ARG A 161 -10.72 4.49 -2.30
C ARG A 161 -10.36 4.73 -3.76
N ILE A 162 -9.22 5.39 -4.01
CA ILE A 162 -8.70 5.61 -5.36
C ILE A 162 -8.37 4.27 -6.02
N VAL A 163 -7.71 3.35 -5.30
CA VAL A 163 -7.37 2.01 -5.78
C VAL A 163 -8.62 1.18 -6.10
N VAL A 164 -9.57 1.12 -5.16
CA VAL A 164 -10.83 0.38 -5.31
C VAL A 164 -11.69 0.92 -6.47
N SER A 165 -11.58 2.22 -6.77
CA SER A 165 -12.30 2.85 -7.88
C SER A 165 -11.56 2.74 -9.23
N SER A 166 -10.30 2.31 -9.25
CA SER A 166 -9.53 2.19 -10.47
C SER A 166 -9.85 0.88 -11.18
N PRO A 167 -10.33 0.90 -12.44
CA PRO A 167 -10.93 -0.26 -13.10
C PRO A 167 -9.94 -1.40 -13.41
N ASN A 168 -8.66 -1.07 -13.61
CA ASN A 168 -7.68 -2.00 -14.14
C ASN A 168 -6.67 -2.50 -13.11
N VAL A 169 -6.58 -1.84 -11.95
CA VAL A 169 -5.54 -2.13 -10.96
C VAL A 169 -5.67 -3.56 -10.42
N CYS A 170 -6.89 -4.00 -10.13
CA CYS A 170 -7.14 -5.36 -9.65
C CYS A 170 -6.68 -6.41 -10.68
N LEU A 171 -6.99 -6.18 -11.96
CA LEU A 171 -6.62 -7.05 -13.06
C LEU A 171 -5.10 -7.06 -13.28
N ALA A 172 -4.46 -5.89 -13.31
CA ALA A 172 -3.02 -5.77 -13.45
C ALA A 172 -2.27 -6.51 -12.33
N PHE A 173 -2.73 -6.35 -11.09
CA PHE A 173 -2.22 -7.08 -9.93
C PHE A 173 -2.38 -8.59 -10.07
N ALA A 174 -3.60 -9.06 -10.40
CA ALA A 174 -3.91 -10.48 -10.53
C ALA A 174 -3.09 -11.15 -11.65
N ARG A 175 -2.94 -10.48 -12.79
CA ARG A 175 -2.14 -10.94 -13.92
C ARG A 175 -0.68 -11.03 -13.54
N ARG A 176 -0.10 -9.96 -12.98
CA ARG A 176 1.31 -9.96 -12.62
C ARG A 176 1.66 -11.01 -11.57
N THR A 177 0.81 -11.17 -10.55
CA THR A 177 1.01 -12.21 -9.52
C THR A 177 1.05 -13.61 -10.13
N ARG A 178 0.20 -13.89 -11.11
CA ARG A 178 0.21 -15.18 -11.84
C ARG A 178 1.46 -15.36 -12.70
N GLU A 179 1.84 -14.34 -13.46
CA GLU A 179 3.08 -14.37 -14.27
C GLU A 179 4.30 -14.72 -13.40
N ILE A 180 4.39 -14.15 -12.18
CA ILE A 180 5.49 -14.47 -11.24
C ILE A 180 5.48 -15.96 -10.85
N ILE A 181 4.30 -16.50 -10.55
CA ILE A 181 4.13 -17.92 -10.20
C ILE A 181 4.47 -18.82 -11.39
N GLU A 182 4.02 -18.47 -12.59
CA GLU A 182 4.27 -19.23 -13.82
C GLU A 182 5.76 -19.28 -14.15
N VAL A 183 6.44 -18.13 -14.19
CA VAL A 183 7.89 -18.06 -14.47
C VAL A 183 8.72 -18.89 -13.49
N TRP A 184 8.38 -18.85 -12.20
CA TRP A 184 9.07 -19.67 -11.20
C TRP A 184 8.67 -21.15 -11.33
N SER A 185 7.40 -21.47 -11.61
CA SER A 185 6.93 -22.84 -11.81
C SER A 185 7.57 -23.54 -13.01
N GLU A 186 7.89 -22.80 -14.06
CA GLU A 186 8.61 -23.29 -15.26
C GLU A 186 10.09 -23.55 -14.97
N ASN A 187 10.64 -22.90 -13.93
CA ASN A 187 12.06 -22.95 -13.58
C ASN A 187 12.29 -23.33 -12.11
N PRO A 188 11.70 -24.43 -11.59
CA PRO A 188 11.64 -24.70 -10.15
C PRO A 188 13.01 -25.00 -9.53
N GLY A 189 14.01 -25.38 -10.33
CA GLY A 189 15.39 -25.61 -9.92
C GLY A 189 16.31 -24.39 -10.03
N SER A 190 15.83 -23.25 -10.54
CA SER A 190 16.65 -22.05 -10.72
C SER A 190 16.66 -21.20 -9.43
N PRO A 191 17.80 -21.06 -8.73
CA PRO A 191 17.87 -20.20 -7.55
C PRO A 191 17.57 -18.73 -7.86
N SER A 192 17.92 -18.28 -9.07
CA SER A 192 17.64 -16.91 -9.52
C SER A 192 16.14 -16.68 -9.72
N ALA A 193 15.42 -17.63 -10.33
CA ALA A 193 13.97 -17.56 -10.46
C ALA A 193 13.28 -17.57 -9.09
N ALA A 194 13.74 -18.41 -8.16
CA ALA A 194 13.21 -18.46 -6.80
C ALA A 194 13.44 -17.17 -6.01
N TYR A 195 14.66 -16.62 -6.08
CA TYR A 195 15.00 -15.33 -5.49
C TYR A 195 14.12 -14.20 -6.04
N GLN A 196 14.03 -14.08 -7.37
CA GLN A 196 13.29 -13.00 -8.02
C GLN A 196 11.78 -13.14 -7.78
N GLY A 197 11.23 -14.34 -7.92
CA GLY A 197 9.82 -14.61 -7.67
C GLY A 197 9.42 -14.30 -6.22
N THR A 198 10.26 -14.65 -5.25
CA THR A 198 10.01 -14.30 -3.83
C THR A 198 9.99 -12.79 -3.62
N LYS A 199 10.94 -12.05 -4.19
CA LYS A 199 10.97 -10.58 -4.09
C LYS A 199 9.81 -9.91 -4.80
N ASP A 200 9.42 -10.41 -5.96
CA ASP A 200 8.31 -9.86 -6.73
C ASP A 200 6.98 -10.09 -6.00
N LEU A 201 6.79 -11.27 -5.40
CA LEU A 201 5.65 -11.54 -4.52
C LEU A 201 5.66 -10.65 -3.27
N PHE A 202 6.82 -10.30 -2.73
CA PHE A 202 6.94 -9.33 -1.64
C PHE A 202 6.48 -7.93 -2.04
N HIS A 203 6.83 -7.45 -3.23
CA HIS A 203 6.32 -6.16 -3.71
C HIS A 203 4.81 -6.22 -3.98
N CYS A 204 4.29 -7.34 -4.48
CA CYS A 204 2.86 -7.56 -4.65
C CYS A 204 2.12 -7.58 -3.30
N SER A 205 2.67 -8.24 -2.28
CA SER A 205 2.05 -8.30 -0.95
C SER A 205 1.97 -6.91 -0.30
N MET A 206 2.96 -6.04 -0.51
CA MET A 206 2.90 -4.65 -0.06
C MET A 206 1.68 -3.90 -0.62
N PHE A 207 1.34 -4.11 -1.90
CA PHE A 207 0.14 -3.51 -2.50
C PHE A 207 -1.16 -4.02 -1.89
N LEU A 208 -1.17 -5.20 -1.28
CA LEU A 208 -2.34 -5.73 -0.57
C LEU A 208 -2.55 -5.09 0.82
N SER A 209 -1.56 -4.39 1.36
CA SER A 209 -1.63 -3.82 2.72
C SER A 209 -2.85 -2.91 2.96
N PRO A 210 -3.22 -1.98 2.06
CA PRO A 210 -4.41 -1.13 2.25
C PRO A 210 -5.72 -1.92 2.38
N PHE A 211 -5.78 -3.13 1.81
CA PHE A 211 -6.98 -3.96 1.86
C PHE A 211 -7.17 -4.67 3.20
N MET A 212 -6.13 -4.73 4.04
CA MET A 212 -6.25 -5.26 5.41
C MET A 212 -7.23 -4.44 6.25
N SER A 213 -7.48 -3.18 5.92
CA SER A 213 -8.45 -2.31 6.61
C SER A 213 -9.68 -1.96 5.76
N ALA A 214 -9.79 -2.51 4.55
CA ALA A 214 -10.96 -2.33 3.70
C ALA A 214 -12.22 -2.93 4.34
N ASP A 215 -13.39 -2.41 4.04
CA ASP A 215 -14.66 -3.08 4.36
C ASP A 215 -15.11 -4.05 3.23
N ASP A 216 -16.17 -4.82 3.49
CA ASP A 216 -16.70 -5.79 2.53
C ASP A 216 -17.20 -5.15 1.24
N SER A 217 -17.71 -3.91 1.29
CA SER A 217 -18.22 -3.22 0.12
C SER A 217 -17.07 -2.78 -0.79
N GLU A 218 -16.00 -2.25 -0.20
CA GLU A 218 -14.76 -1.87 -0.90
C GLU A 218 -14.10 -3.11 -1.53
N LEU A 219 -14.01 -4.22 -0.80
CA LEU A 219 -13.45 -5.46 -1.35
C LEU A 219 -14.32 -6.07 -2.46
N ARG A 220 -15.66 -6.00 -2.35
CA ARG A 220 -16.58 -6.44 -3.42
C ARG A 220 -16.42 -5.58 -4.65
N GLN A 221 -16.33 -4.26 -4.49
CA GLN A 221 -16.10 -3.35 -5.59
C GLN A 221 -14.75 -3.67 -6.28
N PHE A 222 -13.68 -3.85 -5.52
CA PHE A 222 -12.37 -4.18 -6.07
C PHE A 222 -12.37 -5.52 -6.83
N THR A 223 -12.92 -6.58 -6.23
CA THR A 223 -12.99 -7.91 -6.88
C THR A 223 -13.94 -7.99 -8.05
N SER A 224 -14.96 -7.11 -8.14
CA SER A 224 -15.87 -7.06 -9.28
C SER A 224 -15.16 -6.70 -10.59
N GLN A 225 -13.99 -6.04 -10.51
CA GLN A 225 -13.18 -5.67 -11.66
C GLN A 225 -12.58 -6.89 -12.38
N THR A 226 -12.33 -7.98 -11.66
CA THR A 226 -11.80 -9.24 -12.24
C THR A 226 -12.90 -10.22 -12.65
N ALA A 227 -14.18 -9.87 -12.51
CA ALA A 227 -15.28 -10.81 -12.77
C ALA A 227 -15.39 -11.25 -14.25
N ARG A 228 -14.72 -10.54 -15.17
CA ARG A 228 -14.62 -10.91 -16.59
C ARG A 228 -13.55 -11.95 -16.88
N ASP A 229 -12.57 -12.10 -15.99
CA ASP A 229 -11.49 -13.05 -16.12
C ASP A 229 -11.77 -14.27 -15.23
N ASP A 230 -11.46 -15.47 -15.71
CA ASP A 230 -11.77 -16.75 -15.06
C ASP A 230 -11.04 -16.99 -13.71
N ALA A 231 -10.33 -15.99 -13.18
CA ALA A 231 -9.53 -16.09 -11.97
C ALA A 231 -9.93 -15.05 -10.90
N PRO A 232 -10.79 -15.40 -9.93
CA PRO A 232 -11.06 -14.58 -8.76
C PRO A 232 -9.77 -14.27 -7.97
N LEU A 233 -9.65 -13.09 -7.38
CA LEU A 233 -8.48 -12.75 -6.53
C LEU A 233 -8.20 -13.76 -5.41
N ALA A 234 -9.24 -14.39 -4.86
CA ALA A 234 -9.09 -15.48 -3.90
C ALA A 234 -8.28 -16.66 -4.46
N LEU A 235 -8.43 -16.97 -5.76
CA LEU A 235 -7.66 -18.01 -6.44
C LEU A 235 -6.20 -17.59 -6.64
N VAL A 236 -5.95 -16.32 -7.00
CA VAL A 236 -4.57 -15.82 -7.12
C VAL A 236 -3.84 -15.92 -5.77
N CYS A 237 -4.50 -15.52 -4.68
CA CYS A 237 -3.92 -15.64 -3.34
C CYS A 237 -3.69 -17.11 -2.93
N ASP A 238 -4.63 -18.00 -3.27
CA ASP A 238 -4.50 -19.44 -3.05
C ASP A 238 -3.31 -20.04 -3.78
N GLN A 239 -3.11 -19.64 -5.04
CA GLN A 239 -1.96 -20.06 -5.84
C GLN A 239 -0.65 -19.60 -5.18
N VAL A 240 -0.55 -18.35 -4.70
CA VAL A 240 0.65 -17.87 -3.99
C VAL A 240 0.91 -18.70 -2.72
N VAL A 241 -0.11 -18.95 -1.89
CA VAL A 241 0.09 -19.69 -0.62
C VAL A 241 0.54 -21.13 -0.87
N LYS A 242 -0.15 -21.85 -1.77
CA LYS A 242 0.26 -23.22 -2.16
C LYS A 242 1.64 -23.24 -2.78
N PHE A 243 1.95 -22.24 -3.58
CA PHE A 243 3.24 -22.13 -4.26
C PHE A 243 4.37 -21.95 -3.24
N LEU A 244 4.23 -21.04 -2.29
CA LEU A 244 5.22 -20.84 -1.23
C LEU A 244 5.41 -22.09 -0.37
N ASP A 245 4.32 -22.73 0.08
CA ASP A 245 4.39 -23.95 0.88
C ASP A 245 5.15 -25.07 0.14
N LYS A 246 4.98 -25.18 -1.18
CA LYS A 246 5.65 -26.19 -2.01
C LYS A 246 7.13 -25.87 -2.27
N HIS A 247 7.48 -24.59 -2.40
CA HIS A 247 8.78 -24.15 -2.93
C HIS A 247 9.67 -23.41 -1.92
N GLU A 248 9.26 -23.23 -0.66
CA GLU A 248 10.02 -22.48 0.35
C GLU A 248 11.47 -22.96 0.51
N SER A 249 11.69 -24.28 0.46
CA SER A 249 13.01 -24.91 0.58
C SER A 249 13.93 -24.64 -0.61
N ALA A 250 13.37 -24.29 -1.77
CA ALA A 250 14.12 -23.93 -2.98
C ALA A 250 14.55 -22.45 -3.00
N ILE A 251 14.07 -21.63 -2.06
CA ILE A 251 14.40 -20.21 -1.97
C ILE A 251 15.81 -20.05 -1.39
N PRO A 252 16.80 -19.57 -2.16
CA PRO A 252 18.17 -19.42 -1.67
C PRO A 252 18.24 -18.39 -0.54
N PRO A 253 19.27 -18.44 0.32
CA PRO A 253 19.49 -17.40 1.31
C PRO A 253 19.81 -16.06 0.65
N PHE A 254 19.17 -14.98 1.09
CA PHE A 254 19.49 -13.61 0.71
C PHE A 254 19.18 -12.64 1.87
N PRO A 255 19.82 -11.45 1.91
CA PRO A 255 19.50 -10.44 2.92
C PRO A 255 18.02 -10.06 2.89
N GLY A 256 17.31 -10.25 4.01
CA GLY A 256 15.87 -9.98 4.11
C GLY A 256 14.96 -11.15 3.71
N ARG A 257 15.48 -12.37 3.45
CA ARG A 257 14.66 -13.55 3.13
C ARG A 257 13.57 -13.82 4.18
N ALA A 258 13.94 -13.81 5.45
CA ALA A 258 13.00 -14.07 6.55
C ALA A 258 11.86 -13.05 6.56
N GLU A 259 12.20 -11.76 6.50
CA GLU A 259 11.22 -10.66 6.42
C GLU A 259 10.30 -10.81 5.20
N CYS A 260 10.85 -11.17 4.03
CA CYS A 260 10.04 -11.41 2.84
C CYS A 260 9.01 -12.51 3.07
N LEU A 261 9.43 -13.66 3.61
CA LEU A 261 8.52 -14.81 3.85
C LEU A 261 7.50 -14.53 4.95
N GLU A 262 7.92 -13.85 6.02
CA GLU A 262 7.05 -13.42 7.12
C GLU A 262 5.98 -12.42 6.67
N VAL A 263 6.22 -11.68 5.60
CA VAL A 263 5.24 -10.73 5.04
C VAL A 263 4.38 -11.37 3.95
N VAL A 264 4.98 -12.07 2.97
CA VAL A 264 4.25 -12.56 1.79
C VAL A 264 3.18 -13.57 2.18
N GLY A 265 3.56 -14.66 2.85
CA GLY A 265 2.64 -15.75 3.18
C GLY A 265 1.43 -15.25 3.99
N PRO A 266 1.65 -14.61 5.16
CA PRO A 266 0.56 -14.09 5.99
C PRO A 266 -0.32 -13.05 5.31
N THR A 267 0.24 -12.18 4.46
CA THR A 267 -0.54 -11.16 3.76
C THR A 267 -1.46 -11.79 2.71
N PHE A 268 -0.95 -12.66 1.84
CA PHE A 268 -1.77 -13.35 0.84
C PHE A 268 -2.79 -14.29 1.48
N MET A 269 -2.41 -14.97 2.57
CA MET A 269 -3.33 -15.81 3.34
C MET A 269 -4.49 -14.98 3.94
N SER A 270 -4.17 -13.87 4.60
CA SER A 270 -5.16 -13.02 5.27
C SER A 270 -6.10 -12.36 4.26
N VAL A 271 -5.55 -11.72 3.22
CA VAL A 271 -6.32 -11.02 2.20
C VAL A 271 -7.08 -12.01 1.31
N GLY A 272 -6.45 -13.12 0.92
CA GLY A 272 -7.07 -14.19 0.16
C GLY A 272 -8.25 -14.84 0.89
N GLY A 273 -8.10 -15.12 2.19
CA GLY A 273 -9.20 -15.63 3.03
C GLY A 273 -10.38 -14.65 3.09
N ARG A 274 -10.12 -13.34 3.17
CA ARG A 274 -11.17 -12.31 3.12
C ARG A 274 -11.87 -12.29 1.77
N PHE A 275 -11.14 -12.32 0.65
CA PHE A 275 -11.76 -12.41 -0.68
C PHE A 275 -12.58 -13.69 -0.84
N LEU A 276 -12.10 -14.82 -0.32
CA LEU A 276 -12.81 -16.09 -0.36
C LEU A 276 -14.14 -16.03 0.41
N ALA A 277 -14.16 -15.37 1.58
CA ALA A 277 -15.38 -15.18 2.36
C ALA A 277 -16.47 -14.42 1.59
N LEU A 278 -16.07 -13.44 0.76
CA LEU A 278 -17.01 -12.62 -0.01
C LEU A 278 -17.74 -13.40 -1.11
N LEU A 279 -17.13 -14.48 -1.61
CA LEU A 279 -17.69 -15.34 -2.66
C LEU A 279 -18.87 -16.20 -2.18
N LYS A 280 -19.02 -16.39 -0.86
CA LYS A 280 -20.11 -17.20 -0.26
C LYS A 280 -20.26 -18.60 -0.89
N LEU A 281 -19.14 -19.25 -1.19
CA LEU A 281 -19.13 -20.55 -1.87
C LEU A 281 -19.65 -21.67 -0.95
N PRO A 282 -20.33 -22.68 -1.51
CA PRO A 282 -20.72 -23.87 -0.74
C PRO A 282 -19.49 -24.69 -0.32
N ALA A 283 -19.62 -25.47 0.77
CA ALA A 283 -18.50 -26.19 1.39
C ALA A 283 -17.72 -27.12 0.43
N HIS A 284 -18.38 -27.75 -0.55
CA HIS A 284 -17.71 -28.61 -1.53
C HIS A 284 -16.79 -27.82 -2.48
N GLN A 285 -17.13 -26.57 -2.79
CA GLN A 285 -16.28 -25.69 -3.61
C GLN A 285 -15.13 -25.10 -2.81
N LEU A 286 -15.26 -24.95 -1.49
CA LEU A 286 -14.16 -24.48 -0.64
C LEU A 286 -12.99 -25.47 -0.60
N ARG A 287 -13.23 -26.77 -0.85
CA ARG A 287 -12.18 -27.81 -0.88
C ARG A 287 -11.12 -27.61 -1.96
N LYS A 288 -11.35 -26.74 -2.95
CA LYS A 288 -10.35 -26.42 -3.98
C LYS A 288 -9.28 -25.44 -3.48
N TYR A 289 -9.55 -24.72 -2.39
CA TYR A 289 -8.64 -23.74 -1.80
C TYR A 289 -7.79 -24.38 -0.69
N ASP A 290 -6.67 -23.74 -0.40
CA ASP A 290 -5.77 -24.09 0.68
C ASP A 290 -6.51 -24.04 2.03
N PRO A 291 -6.35 -25.05 2.90
CA PRO A 291 -7.01 -25.09 4.20
C PRO A 291 -6.77 -23.84 5.06
N LYS A 292 -5.61 -23.19 4.95
CA LYS A 292 -5.29 -21.97 5.70
C LYS A 292 -6.16 -20.79 5.25
N LEU A 293 -6.40 -20.65 3.94
CA LEU A 293 -7.31 -19.64 3.41
C LEU A 293 -8.76 -19.92 3.81
N VAL A 294 -9.18 -21.19 3.72
CA VAL A 294 -10.53 -21.61 4.12
C VAL A 294 -10.75 -21.30 5.59
N PHE A 295 -9.77 -21.61 6.45
CA PHE A 295 -9.81 -21.28 7.87
C PHE A 295 -10.06 -19.78 8.09
N ILE A 296 -9.25 -18.90 7.49
CA ILE A 296 -9.45 -17.45 7.63
C ILE A 296 -10.81 -17.00 7.10
N SER A 297 -11.25 -17.53 5.96
CA SER A 297 -12.54 -17.17 5.35
C SER A 297 -13.75 -17.49 6.23
N GLN A 298 -13.62 -18.48 7.11
CA GLN A 298 -14.67 -18.94 8.02
C GLN A 298 -14.51 -18.41 9.44
N HIS A 299 -13.35 -17.84 9.78
CA HIS A 299 -13.01 -17.51 11.15
C HIS A 299 -13.66 -16.18 11.60
N PRO A 300 -14.50 -16.18 12.65
CA PRO A 300 -15.25 -14.99 13.06
C PRO A 300 -14.38 -13.78 13.39
N SER A 301 -13.20 -13.95 13.98
CA SER A 301 -12.31 -12.83 14.32
C SER A 301 -11.72 -12.10 13.12
N PHE A 302 -11.63 -12.76 11.96
CA PHE A 302 -11.14 -12.19 10.70
C PHE A 302 -12.27 -11.75 9.78
N SER A 303 -13.51 -12.08 10.14
CA SER A 303 -14.67 -11.54 9.46
C SER A 303 -14.69 -10.02 9.63
N PRO A 304 -14.84 -9.24 8.55
CA PRO A 304 -15.03 -7.79 8.64
C PRO A 304 -16.30 -7.42 9.41
N SER A 305 -17.22 -8.36 9.59
CA SER A 305 -18.37 -8.22 10.49
C SER A 305 -18.00 -8.26 11.99
N SER A 306 -16.77 -8.66 12.34
CA SER A 306 -16.25 -8.61 13.70
C SER A 306 -16.09 -7.15 14.15
N PRO A 307 -16.77 -6.74 15.23
CA PRO A 307 -16.62 -5.37 15.73
C PRO A 307 -15.19 -5.11 16.21
N PHE A 308 -14.50 -6.10 16.80
CA PHE A 308 -13.11 -5.94 17.26
C PHE A 308 -12.14 -5.70 16.12
N TYR A 309 -12.31 -6.42 15.01
CA TYR A 309 -11.51 -6.23 13.79
C TYR A 309 -11.69 -4.81 13.25
N THR A 310 -12.94 -4.34 13.16
CA THR A 310 -13.26 -2.98 12.71
C THR A 310 -12.65 -1.94 13.63
N ILE A 311 -12.74 -2.11 14.95
CA ILE A 311 -12.12 -1.17 15.91
C ILE A 311 -10.61 -1.14 15.71
N TYR A 312 -9.93 -2.28 15.67
CA TYR A 312 -8.48 -2.34 15.48
C TYR A 312 -8.05 -1.59 14.22
N THR A 313 -8.65 -1.94 13.08
CA THR A 313 -8.31 -1.35 11.78
C THR A 313 -8.55 0.16 11.75
N HIS A 314 -9.68 0.64 12.29
CA HIS A 314 -9.96 2.08 12.36
C HIS A 314 -9.05 2.83 13.33
N LEU A 315 -8.66 2.22 14.47
CA LEU A 315 -7.67 2.81 15.36
C LEU A 315 -6.30 2.90 14.68
N MET A 316 -5.91 1.89 13.90
CA MET A 316 -4.69 1.92 13.11
C MET A 316 -4.76 3.01 12.04
N THR A 317 -5.87 3.12 11.29
CA THR A 317 -6.09 4.21 10.33
C THR A 317 -5.95 5.58 10.99
N LEU A 318 -6.70 5.87 12.06
CA LEU A 318 -6.66 7.16 12.73
C LEU A 318 -5.24 7.52 13.21
N ARG A 319 -4.49 6.52 13.69
CA ARG A 319 -3.19 6.75 14.32
C ARG A 319 -2.02 6.75 13.34
N LEU A 320 -2.00 5.81 12.40
CA LEU A 320 -0.90 5.60 11.45
C LEU A 320 -1.05 6.51 10.22
N ASP A 321 -2.26 6.65 9.68
CA ASP A 321 -2.50 7.54 8.54
C ASP A 321 -2.59 9.02 8.97
N GLY A 322 -2.70 9.27 10.29
CA GLY A 322 -2.75 10.62 10.84
C GLY A 322 -3.97 11.40 10.35
N VAL A 323 -5.14 10.77 10.30
CA VAL A 323 -6.41 11.39 9.85
C VAL A 323 -7.06 12.14 10.99
N CYS A 324 -7.69 13.28 10.73
CA CYS A 324 -8.47 13.96 11.75
C CYS A 324 -9.72 13.14 12.13
N GLY A 325 -9.95 12.92 13.42
CA GLY A 325 -11.16 12.25 13.95
C GLY A 325 -12.41 13.13 13.94
N ALA A 326 -12.40 14.28 13.28
CA ALA A 326 -13.58 15.11 13.06
C ALA A 326 -14.19 14.71 11.72
N ARG A 327 -15.45 14.26 11.71
CA ARG A 327 -16.10 13.77 10.49
C ARG A 327 -16.07 14.83 9.40
N GLY A 328 -15.73 14.40 8.18
CA GLY A 328 -15.63 15.27 7.00
C GLY A 328 -14.37 16.10 6.90
N CYS A 329 -13.49 16.09 7.90
CA CYS A 329 -12.18 16.73 7.80
C CYS A 329 -11.23 15.86 6.99
N THR A 330 -10.73 16.39 5.87
CA THR A 330 -9.78 15.71 4.97
C THR A 330 -8.32 16.00 5.31
N VAL A 331 -8.07 16.79 6.37
CA VAL A 331 -6.72 17.17 6.78
C VAL A 331 -6.01 15.98 7.40
N THR A 332 -4.79 15.70 6.92
CA THR A 332 -3.92 14.62 7.42
C THR A 332 -2.64 15.18 8.04
N THR A 333 -1.91 14.38 8.83
CA THR A 333 -0.60 14.82 9.34
C THR A 333 0.37 15.06 8.20
N ALA A 334 0.25 14.27 7.12
CA ALA A 334 0.95 14.46 5.86
C ALA A 334 0.70 15.85 5.26
N SER A 335 -0.57 16.27 5.15
CA SER A 335 -0.91 17.57 4.54
C SER A 335 -0.48 18.78 5.37
N THR A 336 -0.31 18.61 6.68
CA THR A 336 0.06 19.72 7.59
C THR A 336 1.53 19.70 8.02
N GLY A 337 2.23 18.59 7.80
CA GLY A 337 3.56 18.33 8.36
C GLY A 337 3.61 18.27 9.89
N LYS A 338 2.45 18.26 10.57
CA LYS A 338 2.34 18.36 12.03
C LYS A 338 1.60 17.16 12.60
N LYS A 339 2.03 16.70 13.77
CA LYS A 339 1.28 15.72 14.55
C LYS A 339 0.00 16.36 15.07
N PHE A 340 -1.10 15.62 14.96
CA PHE A 340 -2.39 16.04 15.51
C PHE A 340 -2.45 15.85 17.01
N SER A 341 -3.17 16.74 17.68
CA SER A 341 -3.43 16.61 19.11
C SER A 341 -4.45 15.50 19.36
N LEU A 342 -4.10 14.53 20.19
CA LEU A 342 -5.04 13.49 20.62
C LEU A 342 -6.04 14.07 21.63
N CYS A 343 -7.25 13.51 21.67
CA CYS A 343 -8.18 13.78 22.75
C CYS A 343 -7.53 13.44 24.10
N SER A 344 -7.41 14.42 25.00
CA SER A 344 -6.80 14.23 26.32
C SER A 344 -7.54 13.23 27.22
N SER A 345 -8.80 12.94 26.91
CA SER A 345 -9.60 11.98 27.65
C SER A 345 -9.40 10.56 27.11
N CYS A 346 -9.82 10.24 25.89
CA CYS A 346 -9.69 8.86 25.38
C CYS A 346 -8.29 8.50 24.87
N GLY A 347 -7.45 9.47 24.53
CA GLY A 347 -6.12 9.24 23.96
C GLY A 347 -6.11 8.71 22.51
N LEU A 348 -7.28 8.48 21.89
CA LEU A 348 -7.38 7.79 20.60
C LEU A 348 -7.64 8.71 19.42
N LEU A 349 -8.64 9.59 19.50
CA LEU A 349 -9.02 10.42 18.35
C LEU A 349 -8.04 11.60 18.20
N PRO A 350 -7.27 11.67 17.10
CA PRO A 350 -6.48 12.84 16.75
C PRO A 350 -7.37 13.95 16.18
N TYR A 351 -6.97 15.20 16.40
CA TYR A 351 -7.60 16.37 15.78
C TYR A 351 -6.54 17.32 15.23
N CYS A 352 -6.74 17.81 14.01
CA CYS A 352 -5.83 18.77 13.38
C CYS A 352 -5.90 20.16 14.04
N SER A 353 -6.99 20.47 14.74
CA SER A 353 -7.22 21.75 15.39
C SER A 353 -8.21 21.66 16.55
N LYS A 354 -8.23 22.69 17.42
CA LYS A 354 -9.22 22.83 18.50
C LYS A 354 -10.65 22.98 17.96
N SER A 355 -10.84 23.59 16.79
CA SER A 355 -12.17 23.70 16.17
C SER A 355 -12.66 22.34 15.71
N CYS A 356 -11.82 21.53 15.05
CA CYS A 356 -12.16 20.16 14.67
C CYS A 356 -12.47 19.30 15.89
N GLN A 357 -11.72 19.44 16.99
CA GLN A 357 -12.03 18.77 18.24
C GLN A 357 -13.42 19.14 18.77
N LYS A 358 -13.76 20.44 18.82
CA LYS A 358 -15.09 20.90 19.26
C LYS A 358 -16.21 20.39 18.35
N ASN A 359 -15.98 20.36 17.04
CA ASN A 359 -16.94 19.88 16.06
C ASN A 359 -17.16 18.37 16.22
N GLY A 360 -16.10 17.55 16.23
CA GLY A 360 -16.21 16.11 16.49
C GLY A 360 -16.83 15.78 17.85
N TRP A 361 -16.61 16.63 18.86
CA TRP A 361 -17.23 16.48 20.19
C TRP A 361 -18.76 16.62 20.18
N LYS A 362 -19.28 17.47 19.28
CA LYS A 362 -20.70 17.83 19.18
C LYS A 362 -21.35 17.33 17.88
N ASP A 363 -20.65 16.50 17.11
CA ASP A 363 -21.13 16.03 15.81
C ASP A 363 -22.48 15.32 15.95
N GLU A 364 -23.41 15.59 15.05
CA GLU A 364 -24.80 15.11 15.17
C GLU A 364 -24.95 13.60 14.98
N LEU A 365 -24.18 12.97 14.08
CA LEU A 365 -24.30 11.52 13.83
C LEU A 365 -23.24 10.70 14.57
N ALA A 366 -22.11 11.31 14.93
CA ALA A 366 -21.00 10.66 15.63
C ALA A 366 -20.44 11.56 16.74
N PRO A 367 -21.24 11.91 17.77
CA PRO A 367 -20.80 12.78 18.85
C PRO A 367 -19.70 12.11 19.69
N HIS A 368 -18.44 12.52 19.54
CA HIS A 368 -17.35 11.91 20.30
C HIS A 368 -17.57 12.00 21.82
N ARG A 369 -18.27 13.03 22.31
CA ARG A 369 -18.55 13.22 23.75
C ARG A 369 -19.17 11.99 24.43
N SER A 370 -20.19 11.39 23.82
CA SER A 370 -20.92 10.26 24.41
C SER A 370 -20.12 8.94 24.31
N PHE A 371 -19.20 8.85 23.35
CA PHE A 371 -18.36 7.68 23.12
C PHE A 371 -16.97 7.79 23.77
N CYS A 372 -16.51 8.98 24.15
CA CYS A 372 -15.14 9.21 24.61
C CYS A 372 -14.73 8.31 25.79
N LYS A 373 -15.61 8.14 26.78
CA LYS A 373 -15.34 7.25 27.93
C LYS A 373 -15.29 5.79 27.52
N LYS A 374 -16.18 5.36 26.61
CA LYS A 374 -16.23 3.99 26.06
C LYS A 374 -14.99 3.67 25.22
N MET A 375 -14.54 4.63 24.42
CA MET A 375 -13.33 4.49 23.59
C MET A 375 -12.07 4.33 24.45
N ARG A 376 -11.99 4.98 25.63
CA ARG A 376 -10.84 4.83 26.53
C ARG A 376 -10.58 3.36 26.89
N THR A 377 -11.61 2.55 27.09
CA THR A 377 -11.48 1.10 27.33
C THR A 377 -10.67 0.41 26.24
N PHE A 378 -10.90 0.75 24.97
CA PHE A 378 -10.14 0.17 23.85
C PHE A 378 -8.75 0.78 23.72
N SER A 379 -8.57 2.04 24.12
CA SER A 379 -7.26 2.70 24.17
C SER A 379 -6.32 1.95 25.10
N ASP A 380 -6.79 1.67 26.32
CA ASP A 380 -5.98 1.05 27.36
C ASP A 380 -5.59 -0.40 26.99
N LEU A 381 -6.41 -1.05 26.15
CA LEU A 381 -6.13 -2.39 25.64
C LEU A 381 -5.24 -2.39 24.39
N ALA A 382 -5.46 -1.46 23.47
CA ALA A 382 -4.70 -1.35 22.22
C ALA A 382 -3.31 -0.74 22.43
N LEU A 383 -3.18 0.16 23.41
CA LEU A 383 -2.00 0.97 23.62
C LEU A 383 -1.31 0.61 24.94
N ARG A 384 -0.04 0.21 24.88
CA ARG A 384 0.83 0.18 26.07
C ARG A 384 1.81 1.34 26.01
N SER A 385 1.86 2.13 27.09
CA SER A 385 2.72 3.32 27.18
C SER A 385 2.53 4.29 26.00
N GLY A 386 1.29 4.40 25.52
CA GLY A 386 0.94 5.24 24.39
C GLY A 386 1.46 4.74 23.05
N LYS A 387 2.00 3.52 22.91
CA LYS A 387 2.36 2.87 21.64
C LYS A 387 1.40 1.71 21.34
N VAL A 388 1.14 1.46 20.05
CA VAL A 388 0.38 0.28 19.64
C VAL A 388 1.19 -0.95 20.00
N ASP A 389 0.64 -1.80 20.85
CA ASP A 389 1.31 -3.01 21.38
C ASP A 389 0.80 -4.28 20.72
N ILE A 390 -0.05 -4.16 19.69
CA ILE A 390 -0.75 -5.29 19.10
C ILE A 390 -0.51 -5.30 17.60
N SER A 391 0.15 -6.36 17.15
CA SER A 391 0.60 -6.54 15.78
C SER A 391 -0.52 -6.98 14.84
N ASN A 392 -1.59 -7.60 15.34
CA ASN A 392 -2.68 -8.08 14.48
C ASN A 392 -4.09 -7.98 15.11
N PRO A 393 -5.16 -7.97 14.30
CA PRO A 393 -6.54 -7.84 14.78
C PRO A 393 -7.04 -9.01 15.66
N GLY A 394 -6.49 -10.21 15.46
CA GLY A 394 -6.85 -11.40 16.23
C GLY A 394 -6.45 -11.27 17.70
N ASP A 395 -5.18 -10.94 17.95
CA ASP A 395 -4.65 -10.67 19.29
C ASP A 395 -5.43 -9.55 20.00
N PHE A 396 -5.84 -8.52 19.25
CA PHE A 396 -6.66 -7.44 19.81
C PHE A 396 -8.04 -7.94 20.24
N ALA A 397 -8.68 -8.76 19.40
CA ALA A 397 -9.98 -9.34 19.73
C ALA A 397 -9.90 -10.26 20.95
N GLU A 398 -8.87 -11.11 21.03
CA GLU A 398 -8.62 -11.96 22.19
C GLU A 398 -8.37 -11.15 23.45
N ARG A 399 -7.50 -10.14 23.40
CA ARG A 399 -7.25 -9.26 24.54
C ARG A 399 -8.52 -8.56 25.02
N CYS A 400 -9.37 -8.09 24.11
CA CYS A 400 -10.66 -7.49 24.46
C CYS A 400 -11.60 -8.50 25.15
N LYS A 401 -11.68 -9.73 24.63
CA LYS A 401 -12.49 -10.79 25.23
C LYS A 401 -11.98 -11.17 26.62
N SER A 402 -10.67 -11.32 26.79
CA SER A 402 -10.04 -11.62 28.09
C SER A 402 -10.25 -10.50 29.11
N ALA A 403 -10.32 -9.24 28.66
CA ALA A 403 -10.66 -8.10 29.51
C ALA A 403 -12.16 -7.95 29.80
N GLY A 404 -13.00 -8.89 29.32
CA GLY A 404 -14.44 -8.87 29.55
C GLY A 404 -15.18 -7.76 28.79
N VAL A 405 -14.63 -7.25 27.68
CA VAL A 405 -15.30 -6.23 26.87
C VAL A 405 -16.55 -6.84 26.22
N PRO A 406 -17.76 -6.34 26.50
CA PRO A 406 -18.97 -6.86 25.90
C PRO A 406 -18.99 -6.67 24.39
N GLU A 407 -19.45 -7.67 23.64
CA GLU A 407 -19.54 -7.58 22.17
C GLU A 407 -20.51 -6.47 21.72
N THR A 408 -21.55 -6.18 22.51
CA THR A 408 -22.47 -5.06 22.27
C THR A 408 -21.74 -3.71 22.31
N LEU A 409 -20.86 -3.50 23.29
CA LEU A 409 -20.03 -2.30 23.39
C LEU A 409 -19.06 -2.20 22.21
N ALA A 410 -18.42 -3.32 21.84
CA ALA A 410 -17.55 -3.35 20.67
C ALA A 410 -18.33 -2.98 19.39
N ARG A 411 -19.56 -3.49 19.22
CA ARG A 411 -20.40 -3.16 18.07
C ARG A 411 -20.73 -1.67 18.01
N GLU A 412 -21.15 -1.08 19.12
CA GLU A 412 -21.40 0.36 19.23
C GLU A 412 -20.18 1.20 18.83
N ILE A 413 -18.98 0.84 19.32
CA ILE A 413 -17.74 1.58 19.03
C ILE A 413 -17.31 1.38 17.59
N SER A 414 -17.45 0.16 17.05
CA SER A 414 -17.14 -0.12 15.65
C SER A 414 -17.98 0.75 14.71
N GLU A 415 -19.28 0.89 15.00
CA GLU A 415 -20.20 1.69 14.18
C GLU A 415 -19.93 3.19 14.30
N HIS A 416 -19.60 3.64 15.50
CA HIS A 416 -19.16 5.02 15.73
C HIS A 416 -17.89 5.35 14.92
N LEU A 417 -16.88 4.47 14.94
CA LEU A 417 -15.64 4.66 14.20
C LEU A 417 -15.86 4.62 12.68
N ARG A 418 -16.71 3.71 12.17
CA ARG A 418 -17.14 3.73 10.77
C ARG A 418 -17.73 5.08 10.40
N THR A 419 -18.66 5.59 11.23
CA THR A 419 -19.31 6.88 10.98
C THR A 419 -18.33 8.06 10.95
N ILE A 420 -17.26 8.04 11.77
CA ILE A 420 -16.20 9.06 11.75
C ILE A 420 -15.39 9.02 10.46
N LEU A 421 -15.01 7.82 10.00
CA LEU A 421 -14.13 7.61 8.84
C LEU A 421 -14.87 7.53 7.50
N SER A 422 -16.19 7.37 7.53
CA SER A 422 -17.04 7.51 6.35
C SER A 422 -16.86 8.89 5.74
N PRO A 423 -16.80 8.99 4.39
CA PRO A 423 -16.80 10.29 3.75
C PRO A 423 -18.06 11.05 4.19
N ALA A 424 -17.94 12.34 4.46
CA ALA A 424 -19.13 13.15 4.53
C ALA A 424 -19.87 13.00 3.19
N PRO A 425 -21.22 12.83 3.19
CA PRO A 425 -21.96 12.87 1.95
C PRO A 425 -21.55 14.15 1.23
N VAL A 426 -21.15 14.01 -0.04
CA VAL A 426 -20.86 15.17 -0.89
C VAL A 426 -22.14 15.98 -0.89
N GLN A 427 -22.16 17.10 -0.16
CA GLN A 427 -23.25 18.04 -0.26
C GLN A 427 -23.13 18.58 -1.67
N ASN A 428 -24.03 18.15 -2.55
CA ASN A 428 -24.13 18.68 -3.91
C ASN A 428 -24.34 20.19 -3.76
N ALA A 429 -23.27 20.95 -3.97
CA ALA A 429 -23.23 22.40 -3.87
C ALA A 429 -23.77 23.05 -5.13
#